data_AF-A0A1Q9JQQ2-F1
#
_entry.id   AF-A0A1Q9JQQ2-F1
#
_cell.length_a   1.000
_cell.length_b   1.000
_cell.length_c   1.000
_cell.angle_alpha   90.00
_cell.angle_beta   90.00
_cell.angle_gamma   90.00
#
_symmetry.space_group_name_H-M   'P 1'
#
loop_
_entity.id
_entity.type
_entity.pdbx_description
1 polymer ?
#
loop_
_entity_poly.entity_id
_entity_poly.type
_entity_poly.pdbx_seq_one_letter_code
_entity_poly.pdbx_strand_id
1 'polypeptide(L)'
;MVKGADFFVEGSSGVAKRLKVPSVIIGLTIVAMGTSLPELVTSVVAARKNEVDMALGNAIGSNIFNILMVIGITGAISPIEFITENIIDISVLFVFSIIVWCLGWKNKGLKRKEGICMIALYAIYMFYICIR
;
A
#
# COMPACT_ATOMS: atom_id res chain seq x y z
N MET A 1 -14.78 0.64 10.23
CA MET A 1 -13.78 1.14 9.27
C MET A 1 -13.90 0.44 7.92
N VAL A 2 -13.97 -0.90 7.88
CA VAL A 2 -14.13 -1.69 6.64
C VAL A 2 -15.26 -1.18 5.72
N LYS A 3 -16.51 -1.13 6.21
CA LYS A 3 -17.65 -0.59 5.42
C LYS A 3 -17.45 0.86 4.92
N GLY A 4 -16.69 1.68 5.65
CA GLY A 4 -16.41 3.06 5.25
C GLY A 4 -15.43 3.13 4.08
N ALA A 5 -14.44 2.23 4.07
CA ALA A 5 -13.53 2.06 2.94
C ALA A 5 -14.29 1.52 1.72
N ASP A 6 -15.21 0.57 1.90
CA ASP A 6 -16.04 0.03 0.81
C ASP A 6 -16.87 1.14 0.16
N PHE A 7 -17.56 1.98 0.95
CA PHE A 7 -18.31 3.13 0.43
C PHE A 7 -17.41 4.16 -0.28
N PHE A 8 -16.20 4.38 0.23
CA PHE A 8 -15.23 5.27 -0.42
C PHE A 8 -14.80 4.73 -1.78
N VAL A 9 -14.50 3.42 -1.88
CA VAL A 9 -14.11 2.77 -3.13
C VAL A 9 -15.25 2.79 -4.13
N GLU A 10 -16.46 2.39 -3.73
CA GLU A 10 -17.63 2.38 -4.61
C GLU A 10 -17.99 3.78 -5.11
N GLY A 11 -18.05 4.76 -4.20
CA GLY A 11 -18.36 6.14 -4.54
C GLY A 11 -17.31 6.76 -5.48
N SER A 12 -16.04 6.63 -5.15
CA SER A 12 -14.93 7.19 -5.94
C SER A 12 -14.81 6.50 -7.31
N SER A 13 -14.95 5.17 -7.35
CA SER A 13 -14.95 4.41 -8.60
C SER A 13 -16.15 4.78 -9.49
N GLY A 14 -17.32 5.04 -8.90
CA GLY A 14 -18.49 5.51 -9.62
C GLY A 14 -18.29 6.88 -10.27
N VAL A 15 -17.64 7.82 -9.57
CA VAL A 15 -17.29 9.13 -10.13
C VAL A 15 -16.24 9.00 -11.24
N ALA A 16 -15.18 8.22 -11.02
CA ALA A 16 -14.13 8.01 -12.01
C ALA A 16 -14.65 7.38 -13.30
N LYS A 17 -15.58 6.42 -13.20
CA LYS A 17 -16.29 5.83 -14.36
C LYS A 17 -17.09 6.89 -15.13
N ARG A 18 -17.79 7.80 -14.44
CA ARG A 18 -18.51 8.91 -15.09
C ARG A 18 -17.57 9.89 -15.80
N LEU A 19 -16.35 10.06 -15.29
CA LEU A 19 -15.29 10.85 -15.91
C LEU A 19 -14.53 10.11 -17.03
N LYS A 20 -14.99 8.91 -17.43
CA LYS A 20 -14.36 8.06 -18.45
C LYS A 20 -12.90 7.69 -18.15
N VAL A 21 -12.53 7.63 -16.88
CA VAL A 21 -11.21 7.13 -16.47
C VAL A 21 -11.15 5.62 -16.75
N PRO A 22 -10.06 5.11 -17.36
CA PRO A 22 -9.88 3.69 -17.61
C PRO A 22 -10.02 2.83 -16.34
N SER A 23 -10.74 1.71 -16.44
CA SER A 23 -10.96 0.78 -15.32
C SER A 23 -9.67 0.25 -14.70
N VAL A 24 -8.61 0.11 -15.51
CA VAL A 24 -7.28 -0.31 -15.06
C VAL A 24 -6.70 0.72 -14.08
N ILE A 25 -6.75 2.01 -14.42
CA ILE A 25 -6.28 3.09 -13.53
C ILE A 25 -7.11 3.13 -12.24
N ILE A 26 -8.43 2.95 -12.32
CA ILE A 26 -9.31 2.89 -11.14
C ILE A 26 -8.90 1.73 -10.22
N GLY A 27 -8.63 0.55 -10.79
CA GLY A 27 -8.17 -0.62 -10.04
C GLY A 27 -6.81 -0.41 -9.38
N LEU A 28 -5.84 0.11 -10.13
CA LEU A 28 -4.48 0.33 -9.66
C LEU A 28 -4.36 1.45 -8.63
N THR A 29 -5.30 2.40 -8.60
CA THR A 29 -5.23 3.57 -7.72
C THR A 29 -6.32 3.56 -6.64
N ILE A 30 -7.57 3.82 -7.02
CA ILE A 30 -8.69 4.01 -6.08
C ILE A 30 -8.96 2.74 -5.29
N VAL A 31 -9.05 1.59 -5.97
CA VAL A 31 -9.35 0.31 -5.31
C VAL A 31 -8.17 -0.10 -4.44
N ALA A 32 -6.94 -0.05 -4.96
CA ALA A 32 -5.72 -0.38 -4.21
C ALA A 32 -5.53 0.49 -2.96
N MET A 33 -5.72 1.82 -3.07
CA MET A 33 -5.69 2.72 -1.91
C MET A 33 -6.84 2.45 -0.94
N GLY A 34 -8.03 2.16 -1.47
CA GLY A 34 -9.22 1.84 -0.72
C GLY A 34 -9.09 0.62 0.16
N THR A 35 -8.44 -0.44 -0.33
CA THR A 35 -8.22 -1.65 0.46
C THR A 35 -7.24 -1.46 1.60
N SER A 36 -6.28 -0.53 1.48
CA SER A 36 -5.28 -0.23 2.52
C SER A 36 -5.66 0.93 3.44
N LEU A 37 -6.80 1.58 3.18
CA LEU A 37 -7.31 2.72 3.93
C LEU A 37 -7.64 2.36 5.39
N PRO A 38 -8.29 1.23 5.69
CA PRO A 38 -8.51 0.79 7.06
C PRO A 38 -7.19 0.68 7.83
N GLU A 39 -6.18 0.01 7.28
CA GLU A 39 -4.87 -0.20 7.89
C GLU A 39 -4.15 1.12 8.14
N LEU A 40 -4.20 2.04 7.17
CA LEU A 40 -3.63 3.37 7.32
C LEU A 40 -4.28 4.12 8.49
N VAL A 41 -5.61 4.08 8.59
CA VAL A 41 -6.33 4.71 9.70
C VAL A 41 -5.95 4.05 11.03
N THR A 42 -5.87 2.72 11.11
CA THR A 42 -5.47 2.01 12.35
C THR A 42 -4.06 2.40 12.78
N SER A 43 -3.10 2.40 11.86
CA SER A 43 -1.71 2.82 12.14
C SER A 43 -1.62 4.29 12.56
N VAL A 44 -2.36 5.20 11.91
CA VAL A 44 -2.38 6.62 12.29
C VAL A 44 -2.99 6.83 13.68
N VAL A 45 -4.09 6.14 13.99
CA VAL A 45 -4.73 6.23 15.31
C VAL A 45 -3.81 5.68 16.40
N ALA A 46 -3.13 4.55 16.17
CA ALA A 46 -2.15 4.00 17.08
C ALA A 46 -0.96 4.95 17.30
N ALA A 47 -0.39 5.49 16.22
CA ALA A 47 0.70 6.47 16.30
C ALA A 47 0.29 7.74 17.07
N ARG A 48 -0.95 8.23 16.91
CA ARG A 48 -1.48 9.37 17.67
C ARG A 48 -1.65 9.08 19.16
N LYS A 49 -1.82 7.81 19.54
CA LYS A 49 -1.88 7.37 20.94
C LYS A 49 -0.49 7.12 21.54
N ASN A 50 0.59 7.45 20.82
CA ASN A 50 1.98 7.11 21.15
C ASN A 50 2.28 5.59 21.17
N GLU A 51 1.40 4.78 20.57
CA GLU A 51 1.58 3.33 20.42
C GLU A 51 2.32 3.03 19.10
N VAL A 52 3.57 3.48 19.01
CA VAL A 52 4.37 3.41 17.76
C VAL A 52 4.66 1.96 17.38
N ASP A 53 4.88 1.08 18.35
CA ASP A 53 5.11 -0.35 18.11
C ASP A 53 3.88 -1.03 17.50
N MET A 54 2.67 -0.65 17.95
CA MET A 54 1.42 -1.13 17.37
C MET A 54 1.22 -0.60 15.95
N ALA A 55 1.55 0.67 15.69
CA ALA A 55 1.46 1.26 14.36
C ALA A 55 2.40 0.57 13.35
N LEU A 56 3.63 0.28 13.77
CA LEU A 56 4.62 -0.48 13.00
C LEU A 56 4.21 -1.94 12.81
N GLY A 57 3.73 -2.59 13.87
CA GLY A 57 3.23 -3.97 13.83
C GLY A 57 2.08 -4.14 12.84
N ASN A 58 1.15 -3.20 12.80
CA ASN A 58 0.06 -3.19 11.81
C ASN A 58 0.60 -3.01 10.38
N ALA A 59 1.50 -2.05 10.14
CA ALA A 59 2.03 -1.80 8.80
C ALA A 59 2.85 -2.98 8.24
N ILE A 60 3.72 -3.57 9.06
CA ILE A 60 4.56 -4.71 8.65
C ILE A 60 3.72 -5.99 8.57
N GLY A 61 2.89 -6.23 9.59
CA GLY A 61 2.05 -7.42 9.68
C GLY A 61 1.06 -7.57 8.53
N SER A 62 0.38 -6.47 8.14
CA SER A 62 -0.55 -6.49 7.02
C SER A 62 0.12 -6.80 5.68
N ASN A 63 1.34 -6.31 5.45
CA ASN A 63 2.10 -6.63 4.23
C ASN A 63 2.52 -8.10 4.20
N ILE A 64 3.02 -8.64 5.31
CA ILE A 64 3.37 -10.06 5.42
C ILE A 64 2.13 -10.94 5.21
N PHE A 65 1.00 -10.58 5.83
CA PHE A 65 -0.26 -11.28 5.66
C PHE A 65 -0.73 -11.25 4.20
N ASN A 66 -0.69 -10.11 3.53
CA ASN A 66 -1.09 -10.00 2.13
C ASN A 66 -0.21 -10.85 1.21
N ILE A 67 1.10 -10.89 1.42
CA ILE A 67 2.00 -11.72 0.60
C ILE A 67 1.77 -13.21 0.86
N LEU A 68 1.70 -13.63 2.13
CA LEU A 68 1.61 -15.05 2.46
C LEU A 68 0.20 -15.62 2.24
N MET A 69 -0.83 -14.92 2.69
CA MET A 69 -2.20 -15.40 2.64
C MET A 69 -2.87 -15.04 1.33
N VAL A 70 -2.88 -13.77 0.93
CA VAL A 70 -3.61 -13.36 -0.29
C VAL A 70 -2.89 -13.89 -1.53
N ILE A 71 -1.63 -13.51 -1.75
CA ILE A 71 -0.88 -13.96 -2.93
C ILE A 71 -0.62 -15.48 -2.87
N GLY A 72 -0.27 -16.02 -1.70
CA GLY A 72 -0.02 -17.46 -1.55
C GLY A 72 -1.25 -18.34 -1.85
N ILE A 73 -2.43 -17.97 -1.33
CA ILE A 73 -3.67 -18.72 -1.62
C ILE A 73 -4.11 -18.49 -3.07
N THR A 74 -4.09 -17.25 -3.56
CA THR A 74 -4.48 -16.97 -4.95
C THR A 74 -3.58 -17.69 -5.93
N GLY A 75 -2.27 -17.70 -5.72
CA GLY A 75 -1.30 -18.43 -6.56
C GLY A 75 -1.42 -19.95 -6.48
N ALA A 76 -1.88 -20.49 -5.34
CA ALA A 76 -2.16 -21.92 -5.20
C ALA A 76 -3.43 -22.35 -5.95
N ILE A 77 -4.45 -21.48 -6.02
CA ILE A 77 -5.72 -21.77 -6.70
C ILE A 77 -5.63 -21.47 -8.20
N SER A 78 -5.04 -20.33 -8.57
CA SER A 78 -4.91 -19.85 -9.94
C SER A 78 -3.46 -19.42 -10.18
N PRO A 79 -2.69 -20.14 -11.01
CA PRO A 79 -1.33 -19.75 -11.34
C PRO A 79 -1.27 -18.30 -11.82
N ILE A 80 -0.41 -17.50 -11.20
CA ILE A 80 -0.25 -16.09 -11.53
C ILE A 80 0.75 -15.99 -12.68
N GLU A 81 0.29 -15.49 -13.83
CA GLU A 81 1.17 -15.23 -14.97
C GLU A 81 2.06 -14.02 -14.68
N PHE A 82 3.38 -14.21 -14.77
CA PHE A 82 4.35 -13.13 -14.60
C PHE A 82 4.58 -12.40 -15.92
N ILE A 83 4.15 -11.14 -15.97
CA ILE A 83 4.46 -10.23 -17.09
C ILE A 83 5.71 -9.42 -16.71
N THR A 84 6.54 -9.06 -17.69
CA THR A 84 7.77 -8.25 -17.49
C THR A 84 7.52 -6.97 -16.66
N GLU A 85 6.34 -6.39 -16.83
CA GLU A 85 5.85 -5.24 -16.08
C GLU A 85 5.80 -5.47 -14.56
N ASN A 86 5.44 -6.67 -14.09
CA ASN A 86 5.39 -7.01 -12.67
C ASN A 86 6.79 -7.06 -12.03
N ILE A 87 7.85 -7.29 -12.83
CA ILE A 87 9.22 -7.36 -12.33
C ILE A 87 9.65 -6.01 -11.77
N ILE A 88 9.26 -4.91 -12.44
CA ILE A 88 9.60 -3.55 -12.00
C ILE A 88 8.90 -3.26 -10.67
N ASP A 89 7.61 -3.56 -10.58
CA ASP A 89 6.80 -3.28 -9.40
C ASP A 89 7.27 -4.08 -8.18
N ILE A 90 7.63 -5.36 -8.38
CA ILE A 90 8.24 -6.21 -7.34
C ILE A 90 9.62 -5.69 -6.93
N SER A 91 10.44 -5.26 -7.89
CA SER A 91 11.78 -4.73 -7.59
C SER A 91 11.69 -3.44 -6.76
N VAL A 92 10.76 -2.54 -7.10
CA VAL A 92 10.50 -1.33 -6.32
C VAL A 92 10.03 -1.68 -4.92
N LEU A 93 9.09 -2.60 -4.77
CA LEU A 93 8.61 -3.10 -3.47
C LEU A 93 9.75 -3.63 -2.61
N PHE A 94 10.68 -4.38 -3.21
CA PHE A 94 11.83 -4.95 -2.52
C PHE A 94 12.79 -3.85 -2.04
N VAL A 95 13.12 -2.88 -2.90
CA VAL A 95 13.96 -1.73 -2.54
C VAL A 95 13.33 -0.90 -1.43
N PHE A 96 12.03 -0.61 -1.52
CA PHE A 96 11.30 0.10 -0.47
C PHE A 96 11.35 -0.65 0.86
N SER A 97 11.14 -1.97 0.83
CA SER A 97 11.19 -2.81 2.04
C SER A 97 12.57 -2.75 2.71
N ILE A 98 13.66 -2.77 1.92
CA ILE A 98 15.04 -2.62 2.43
C ILE A 98 15.25 -1.22 3.03
N ILE A 99 14.76 -0.17 2.38
CA ILE A 99 14.88 1.21 2.90
C ILE A 99 14.17 1.31 4.25
N VAL A 100 12.93 0.82 4.35
CA VAL A 100 12.17 0.81 5.61
C VAL A 100 12.90 0.03 6.69
N TRP A 101 13.43 -1.14 6.36
CA TRP A 101 14.23 -1.96 7.29
C TRP A 101 15.47 -1.21 7.78
N CYS A 102 16.23 -0.59 6.88
CA CYS A 102 17.45 0.15 7.20
C CYS A 102 17.17 1.36 8.11
N LEU A 103 16.10 2.11 7.81
CA LEU A 103 15.66 3.26 8.60
C LEU A 103 15.16 2.83 9.99
N GLY A 104 14.37 1.76 10.06
CA GLY A 104 13.86 1.20 11.32
C GLY A 104 14.96 0.69 12.24
N TRP A 105 16.01 0.07 11.69
CA TRP A 105 17.12 -0.48 12.47
C TRP A 105 18.01 0.61 13.09
N LYS A 106 18.26 1.72 12.38
CA LYS A 106 19.21 2.74 12.81
C LYS A 106 18.76 3.59 14.01
N ASN A 107 17.46 3.78 14.24
CA ASN A 107 16.97 4.81 15.16
C ASN A 107 16.01 4.33 16.28
N LYS A 108 15.84 3.01 16.48
CA LYS A 108 14.83 2.45 17.43
C LYS A 108 13.41 3.04 17.24
N GLY A 109 13.10 3.50 16.02
CA GLY A 109 11.84 4.17 15.70
C GLY A 109 11.96 5.09 14.49
N LEU A 110 10.85 5.31 13.80
CA LEU A 110 10.76 6.20 12.65
C LEU A 110 10.58 7.66 13.10
N LYS A 111 11.55 8.52 12.76
CA LYS A 111 11.50 9.96 12.99
C LYS A 111 10.73 10.66 11.86
N ARG A 112 10.24 11.87 12.14
CA ARG A 112 9.45 12.67 11.18
C ARG A 112 10.15 12.90 9.84
N LYS A 113 11.48 13.03 9.82
CA LYS A 113 12.27 13.18 8.58
C LYS A 113 12.24 11.92 7.71
N GLU A 114 12.29 10.74 8.34
CA GLU A 114 12.25 9.45 7.65
C GLU A 114 10.85 9.22 7.07
N GLY A 115 9.80 9.55 7.82
CA GLY A 115 8.42 9.52 7.31
C GLY A 115 8.18 10.45 6.11
N ILE A 116 8.74 11.68 6.13
CA ILE A 116 8.66 12.59 4.97
C ILE A 116 9.37 12.00 3.75
N CYS A 117 10.55 11.41 3.94
CA CYS A 117 11.28 10.73 2.87
C CYS A 117 10.46 9.59 2.26
N MET A 118 9.81 8.77 3.09
CA MET A 118 8.95 7.68 2.63
C MET A 118 7.72 8.16 1.86
N ILE A 119 7.07 9.25 2.30
CA ILE A 119 5.94 9.85 1.59
C ILE A 119 6.38 10.39 0.22
N ALA A 120 7.54 11.05 0.15
CA ALA A 120 8.08 11.56 -1.11
C ALA A 120 8.39 10.43 -2.11
N LEU A 121 9.03 9.36 -1.64
CA LEU A 121 9.29 8.15 -2.41
C LEU A 121 7.98 7.51 -2.93
N TYR A 122 6.97 7.37 -2.07
CA TYR A 122 5.66 6.87 -2.47
C TYR A 122 4.98 7.75 -3.53
N ALA A 123 5.06 9.08 -3.39
CA ALA A 123 4.51 10.01 -4.37
C ALA A 123 5.19 9.89 -5.75
N ILE A 124 6.52 9.72 -5.78
CA ILE A 124 7.27 9.49 -7.02
C ILE A 124 6.82 8.18 -7.69
N TYR A 125 6.67 7.11 -6.92
CA TYR A 125 6.20 5.82 -7.44
C TYR A 125 4.77 5.89 -7.99
N MET A 126 3.87 6.57 -7.27
CA MET A 126 2.50 6.82 -7.75
C MET A 126 2.48 7.59 -9.07
N PHE A 127 3.35 8.61 -9.21
CA PHE A 127 3.46 9.37 -10.44
C PHE A 127 3.99 8.53 -11.61
N TYR A 128 4.96 7.64 -11.34
CA TYR A 128 5.46 6.68 -12.32
C TYR A 128 4.35 5.73 -12.82
N ILE A 129 3.54 5.17 -11.91
CA ILE A 129 2.39 4.31 -12.27
C ILE A 129 1.35 5.08 -13.09
N CYS A 130 1.09 6.35 -12.78
CA CYS A 130 0.11 7.14 -13.53
C CYS A 130 0.56 7.51 -14.95
N ILE A 131 1.88 7.56 -15.22
CA ILE A 131 2.43 7.87 -16.54
C ILE A 131 2.60 6.63 -17.41
N ARG A 132 2.85 5.47 -16.77
CA ARG A 132 2.91 4.17 -17.42
C ARG A 132 1.52 3.72 -17.86
#